data_AF-W4UR85-F1
#
_entry.id   AF-W4UR85-F1
#
_cell.length_a   1.000
_cell.length_b   1.000
_cell.length_c   1.000
_cell.angle_alpha   90.00
_cell.angle_beta   90.00
_cell.angle_gamma   90.00
#
_symmetry.space_group_name_H-M   'P 1'
#
loop_
_entity.id
_entity.type
_entity.pdbx_description
1 polymer ?
#
loop_
_entity_poly.entity_id
_entity_poly.type
_entity_poly.pdbx_seq_one_letter_code
_entity_poly.pdbx_strand_id
1 'polypeptide(L)'
;MLLIGFLSLWIYPSILSAQDVSGTWSGEIVLPTGNLPIVFHITSTPSGGYTTTVDSPNQGANGIETESTTLQDSILNIKIPLIQALYQAS
;
A
#
# COMPACT_ATOMS: atom_id res chain seq x y z
N MET A 1 -51.47 23.34 -18.61
CA MET A 1 -50.17 24.01 -18.83
C MET A 1 -49.13 23.15 -18.11
N LEU A 2 -48.32 22.41 -18.87
CA LEU A 2 -47.32 21.46 -18.35
C LEU A 2 -46.14 22.25 -17.78
N LEU A 3 -45.87 22.13 -16.47
CA LEU A 3 -44.68 22.69 -15.85
C LEU A 3 -43.54 21.67 -16.04
N ILE A 4 -42.74 21.84 -17.09
CA ILE A 4 -41.55 21.02 -17.34
C ILE A 4 -40.44 21.52 -16.40
N GLY A 5 -39.92 20.61 -15.59
CA GLY A 5 -38.96 20.89 -14.52
C GLY A 5 -37.55 21.19 -15.00
N PHE A 6 -36.75 21.71 -14.06
CA PHE A 6 -35.30 21.75 -14.15
C PHE A 6 -34.72 21.07 -12.91
N LEU A 7 -34.42 19.78 -13.03
CA LEU A 7 -33.60 19.06 -12.05
C LEU A 7 -32.13 19.33 -12.42
N SER A 8 -31.53 20.36 -11.83
CA SER A 8 -30.11 20.66 -12.02
C SER A 8 -29.27 19.62 -11.26
N LEU A 9 -28.73 18.64 -11.98
CA LEU A 9 -27.78 17.67 -11.44
C LEU A 9 -26.44 18.38 -11.19
N TRP A 10 -26.13 18.67 -9.92
CA TRP A 10 -24.81 19.12 -9.51
C TRP A 10 -23.86 17.92 -9.57
N ILE A 11 -23.16 17.77 -10.68
CA ILE A 11 -22.01 16.86 -10.77
C ILE A 11 -20.85 17.51 -10.02
N TYR A 12 -20.62 17.06 -8.78
CA TYR A 12 -19.39 17.34 -8.06
C TYR A 12 -18.25 16.60 -8.77
N PRO A 13 -17.20 17.30 -9.28
CA PRO A 13 -16.04 16.60 -9.79
C PRO A 13 -15.34 15.91 -8.61
N SER A 14 -15.37 14.57 -8.60
CA SER A 14 -14.53 13.78 -7.71
C SER A 14 -13.09 13.95 -8.16
N ILE A 15 -12.28 14.68 -7.39
CA ILE A 15 -10.83 14.70 -7.60
C ILE A 15 -10.33 13.31 -7.24
N LEU A 16 -9.93 12.53 -8.24
CA LEU A 16 -9.33 11.21 -8.05
C LEU A 16 -7.88 11.44 -7.59
N SER A 17 -7.63 11.44 -6.28
CA SER A 17 -6.27 11.42 -5.76
C SER A 17 -5.73 9.99 -5.88
N ALA A 18 -4.65 9.79 -6.65
CA ALA A 18 -3.85 8.59 -6.50
C ALA A 18 -3.30 8.57 -5.07
N GLN A 19 -3.54 7.47 -4.35
CA GLN A 19 -3.09 7.34 -2.97
C GLN A 19 -1.57 7.14 -3.00
N ASP A 20 -0.83 8.08 -2.42
CA ASP A 20 0.61 7.91 -2.22
C ASP A 20 0.82 7.07 -0.95
N VAL A 21 1.44 5.90 -1.12
CA VAL A 21 1.77 4.98 -0.02
C VAL A 21 3.26 5.03 0.34
N SER A 22 4.02 5.97 -0.22
CA SER A 22 5.43 6.16 0.10
C SER A 22 5.62 6.50 1.58
N GLY A 23 6.71 6.03 2.15
CA GLY A 23 7.07 6.29 3.54
C GLY A 23 7.49 5.02 4.29
N THR A 24 7.67 5.18 5.59
CA THR A 24 8.00 4.08 6.49
C THR A 24 6.74 3.58 7.17
N TRP A 25 6.46 2.29 7.03
CA TRP A 25 5.29 1.62 7.59
C TRP A 25 5.74 0.55 8.56
N SER A 26 5.34 0.66 9.81
CA SER A 26 5.61 -0.37 10.83
C SER A 26 4.36 -1.21 11.06
N GLY A 27 4.55 -2.52 11.12
CA GLY A 27 3.49 -3.49 11.40
C GLY A 27 4.01 -4.65 12.22
N GLU A 28 3.10 -5.56 12.58
CA GLU A 28 3.44 -6.79 13.28
C GLU A 28 2.78 -7.97 12.59
N ILE A 29 3.55 -9.04 12.38
CA ILE A 29 3.03 -10.34 11.96
C ILE A 29 2.73 -11.14 13.22
N VAL A 30 1.48 -11.49 13.42
CA VAL A 30 1.07 -12.38 14.52
C VAL A 30 1.37 -13.82 14.11
N LEU A 31 2.32 -14.46 14.81
CA LEU A 31 2.67 -15.87 14.64
C LEU A 31 2.22 -16.67 15.87
N PRO A 32 2.05 -18.00 15.77
CA PRO A 32 1.80 -18.85 16.93
C PRO A 32 2.88 -18.74 18.02
N THR A 33 4.10 -18.37 17.63
CA THR A 33 5.25 -18.18 18.51
C THR A 33 5.36 -16.77 19.09
N GLY A 34 4.45 -15.86 18.75
CA GLY A 34 4.45 -14.46 19.19
C GLY A 34 4.37 -13.46 18.03
N ASN A 35 4.51 -12.17 18.33
CA ASN A 35 4.45 -11.12 17.33
C ASN A 35 5.84 -10.83 16.77
N LEU A 36 5.92 -10.71 15.46
CA LEU A 36 7.15 -10.35 14.75
C LEU A 36 7.00 -8.93 14.18
N PRO A 37 7.69 -7.92 14.74
CA PRO A 37 7.67 -6.58 14.18
C PRO A 37 8.37 -6.54 12.83
N ILE A 38 7.75 -5.86 11.88
CA ILE A 38 8.25 -5.65 10.52
C ILE A 38 8.15 -4.17 10.18
N VAL A 39 9.17 -3.66 9.48
CA VAL A 39 9.17 -2.29 8.95
C VAL A 39 9.33 -2.35 7.44
N PHE A 40 8.46 -1.65 6.72
CA PHE A 40 8.52 -1.47 5.28
C PHE A 40 8.97 -0.04 4.97
N HIS A 41 9.92 0.12 4.06
CA HIS A 41 10.34 1.41 3.53
C HIS A 41 9.92 1.53 2.08
N ILE A 42 8.80 2.19 1.83
CA ILE A 42 8.18 2.30 0.50
C ILE A 42 8.64 3.61 -0.14
N THR A 43 9.15 3.53 -1.37
CA THR A 43 9.58 4.70 -2.13
C THR A 43 8.88 4.74 -3.49
N SER A 44 8.29 5.88 -3.83
CA SER A 44 7.75 6.12 -5.18
C SER A 44 8.87 6.15 -6.23
N THR A 45 8.60 5.55 -7.38
CA THR A 45 9.49 5.64 -8.55
C THR A 45 9.05 6.81 -9.45
N PRO A 46 9.98 7.39 -10.25
CA PRO A 46 9.62 8.42 -11.23
C PRO A 46 8.60 7.97 -12.29
N SER A 47 8.48 6.65 -12.50
CA SER A 47 7.53 6.02 -13.40
C SER A 47 6.13 5.80 -12.79
N GLY A 48 5.90 6.22 -11.55
CA GLY A 48 4.61 6.09 -10.86
C GLY A 48 4.36 4.73 -10.20
N GLY A 49 5.42 3.92 -10.01
CA GLY A 49 5.39 2.67 -9.25
C GLY A 49 6.02 2.83 -7.87
N TYR A 50 6.27 1.70 -7.20
CA TYR A 50 6.88 1.67 -5.88
C TYR A 50 8.02 0.65 -5.81
N THR A 51 9.05 0.99 -5.05
CA THR A 51 10.04 0.05 -4.52
C THR A 51 9.88 -0.08 -3.02
N THR A 52 10.31 -1.20 -2.44
CA THR A 52 10.23 -1.39 -0.99
C THR A 52 11.39 -2.22 -0.47
N THR A 53 11.92 -1.84 0.69
CA THR A 53 12.77 -2.70 1.52
C THR A 53 12.05 -3.09 2.81
N VAL A 54 12.47 -4.21 3.38
CA VAL A 54 11.87 -4.78 4.59
C VAL A 54 12.92 -5.00 5.66
N ASP A 55 12.59 -4.57 6.88
CA ASP A 55 13.36 -4.83 8.09
C ASP A 55 12.56 -5.70 9.05
N SER A 56 13.27 -6.57 9.76
CA SER A 56 12.80 -7.38 10.89
C SER A 56 13.74 -7.13 12.08
N PRO A 57 13.47 -6.09 12.89
CA PRO A 57 14.37 -5.64 13.95
C PRO A 57 14.72 -6.73 14.96
N ASN A 58 13.74 -7.53 15.36
CA ASN A 58 13.93 -8.61 16.35
C ASN A 58 14.72 -9.80 15.80
N GLN A 59 14.84 -9.92 14.49
CA GLN A 59 15.62 -10.97 13.82
C GLN A 59 16.97 -10.43 13.30
N GLY A 60 17.25 -9.13 13.46
CA GLY A 60 18.47 -8.49 12.97
C GLY A 60 18.60 -8.42 11.45
N ALA A 61 17.51 -8.65 10.71
CA ALA A 61 17.50 -8.58 9.26
C ALA A 61 17.03 -7.19 8.82
N ASN A 62 17.83 -6.46 8.06
CA ASN A 62 17.50 -5.10 7.61
C ASN A 62 17.83 -4.96 6.11
N GLY A 63 17.09 -4.12 5.42
CA GLY A 63 17.29 -3.80 4.00
C GLY A 63 16.99 -4.97 3.08
N ILE A 64 16.06 -5.86 3.44
CA ILE A 64 15.67 -6.96 2.54
C ILE A 64 14.94 -6.36 1.35
N GLU A 65 15.56 -6.46 0.17
CA GLU A 65 14.95 -6.04 -1.09
C GLU A 65 13.71 -6.90 -1.43
N THR A 66 12.69 -6.25 -1.97
CA THR A 66 11.45 -6.88 -2.42
C THR A 66 11.49 -7.12 -3.93
N GLU A 67 10.72 -8.09 -4.42
CA GLU A 67 10.62 -8.34 -5.87
C GLU A 67 9.68 -7.34 -6.54
N SER A 68 8.54 -7.06 -5.88
CA SER A 68 7.53 -6.16 -6.41
C SER A 68 6.73 -5.51 -5.29
N THR A 69 6.37 -4.24 -5.52
CA THR A 69 5.42 -3.49 -4.71
C THR A 69 4.37 -2.88 -5.62
N THR A 70 3.11 -3.26 -5.43
CA THR A 70 2.00 -2.77 -6.26
C THR A 70 0.86 -2.24 -5.40
N LEU A 71 0.23 -1.17 -5.86
CA LEU A 71 -1.00 -0.64 -5.28
C LEU A 71 -2.09 -0.75 -6.34
N GLN A 72 -3.04 -1.68 -6.14
CA GLN A 72 -4.15 -1.94 -7.06
C GLN A 72 -5.44 -2.02 -6.26
N ASP A 73 -6.47 -1.29 -6.68
CA ASP A 73 -7.78 -1.26 -5.99
C ASP A 73 -7.67 -0.96 -4.49
N SER A 74 -6.75 -0.06 -4.13
CA SER A 74 -6.38 0.28 -2.74
C SER A 74 -5.69 -0.84 -1.95
N ILE A 75 -5.38 -1.97 -2.58
CA ILE A 75 -4.64 -3.07 -1.98
C ILE A 75 -3.15 -2.91 -2.30
N LEU A 76 -2.36 -2.68 -1.27
CA LEU A 76 -0.90 -2.71 -1.31
C LEU A 76 -0.43 -4.16 -1.23
N ASN A 77 0.31 -4.61 -2.24
CA ASN A 77 0.92 -5.94 -2.29
C ASN A 77 2.43 -5.79 -2.32
N ILE A 78 3.14 -6.50 -1.42
CA ILE A 78 4.60 -6.50 -1.34
C ILE A 78 5.07 -7.96 -1.36
N LYS A 79 5.85 -8.32 -2.39
CA LYS A 79 6.38 -9.68 -2.55
C LYS A 79 7.82 -9.75 -2.05
N ILE A 80 8.09 -10.67 -1.12
CA ILE A 80 9.38 -10.80 -0.43
C ILE A 80 9.92 -12.22 -0.65
N PRO A 81 10.63 -12.48 -1.77
CA PRO A 81 11.01 -13.85 -2.15
C PRO A 81 11.95 -14.52 -1.16
N LEU A 82 12.85 -13.74 -0.55
CA LEU A 82 13.87 -14.25 0.37
C LEU A 82 13.26 -15.05 1.52
N ILE A 83 12.10 -14.60 2.01
CA ILE A 83 11.36 -15.24 3.10
C ILE A 83 10.07 -15.92 2.62
N GLN A 84 9.89 -16.05 1.30
CA GLN A 84 8.72 -16.65 0.66
C GLN A 84 7.39 -16.06 1.15
N ALA A 85 7.35 -14.74 1.36
CA ALA A 85 6.19 -14.03 1.91
C ALA A 85 5.53 -13.11 0.89
N LEU A 86 4.23 -12.90 1.08
CA LEU A 86 3.42 -11.87 0.43
C LEU A 86 2.70 -11.08 1.53
N TYR A 87 2.89 -9.77 1.53
CA TYR A 87 2.15 -8.85 2.39
C TYR A 87 1.02 -8.18 1.60
N GLN A 88 -0.18 -8.11 2.19
CA GLN A 88 -1.34 -7.44 1.62
C GLN A 88 -1.99 -6.52 2.67
N ALA A 89 -2.21 -5.26 2.30
CA ALA A 89 -2.93 -4.27 3.12
C ALA A 89 -3.95 -3.52 2.26
N SER A 90 -5.11 -3.16 2.83
CA SER A 90 -6.23 -2.49 2.16
C SER A 90 -6.60 -1.17 2.83
#